data_AF-A0A7W9FLG1-F1
#
_entry.id   AF-A0A7W9FLG1-F1
#
_cell.length_a   1.000
_cell.length_b   1.000
_cell.length_c   1.000
_cell.angle_alpha   90.00
_cell.angle_beta   90.00
_cell.angle_gamma   90.00
#
_symmetry.space_group_name_H-M   'P 1'
#
loop_
_entity.id
_entity.type
_entity.pdbx_description
1 polymer ?
#
loop_
_entity_poly.entity_id
_entity_poly.type
_entity_poly.pdbx_seq_one_letter_code
_entity_poly.pdbx_strand_id
1 'polypeptide(L)'
;MTEDEKIADYARRMTGAGGGRPPEDVLSVVRRIARVTHVASDVHREEREARSFGERLADRIAAIGGSWSFLITFGAVILVWVVLNVWILARVGAAFDPYPFILLNLFLSLLAAVQAPIIMMSQNRQAARDRFAASHDYEVNLKAEIEIMSLHEKLDRIREGELAAILARLEALERRGPS
;
A
#
# COMPACT_ATOMS: atom_id res chain seq x y z
N MET A 1 23.15 5.05 -23.19
CA MET A 1 23.25 4.73 -21.75
C MET A 1 22.19 3.68 -21.45
N THR A 2 22.60 2.44 -21.23
CA THR A 2 21.69 1.30 -20.96
C THR A 2 21.10 1.40 -19.56
N GLU A 3 19.97 0.72 -19.32
CA GLU A 3 19.29 0.71 -18.00
C GLU A 3 20.23 0.24 -16.87
N ASP A 4 21.04 -0.78 -17.15
CA ASP A 4 22.07 -1.28 -16.23
C ASP A 4 23.14 -0.23 -15.87
N GLU A 5 23.47 0.67 -16.81
CA GLU A 5 24.46 1.73 -16.61
C GLU A 5 23.92 2.82 -15.68
N LYS A 6 22.63 3.15 -15.79
CA LYS A 6 21.93 4.07 -14.88
C LYS A 6 21.81 3.50 -13.46
N ILE A 7 21.48 2.22 -13.33
CA ILE A 7 21.39 1.50 -12.05
C ILE A 7 22.76 1.45 -11.38
N ALA A 8 23.83 1.17 -12.13
CA ALA A 8 25.19 1.16 -11.61
C ALA A 8 25.71 2.55 -11.21
N ASP A 9 25.30 3.62 -11.92
CA ASP A 9 25.62 5.00 -11.53
C ASP A 9 24.88 5.41 -10.25
N TYR A 10 23.59 5.07 -10.15
CA TYR A 10 22.77 5.35 -8.97
C TYR A 10 23.29 4.64 -7.71
N ALA A 11 23.64 3.35 -7.84
CA ALA A 11 24.25 2.57 -6.75
C ALA A 11 25.56 3.21 -6.24
N ARG A 12 26.39 3.75 -7.14
CA ARG A 12 27.64 4.44 -6.78
C ARG A 12 27.40 5.75 -6.03
N ARG A 13 26.43 6.55 -6.46
CA ARG A 13 26.04 7.80 -5.76
C ARG A 13 25.51 7.54 -4.36
N MET A 14 24.79 6.42 -4.17
CA MET A 14 24.18 6.10 -2.88
C MET A 14 25.18 5.52 -1.87
N THR A 15 26.17 4.74 -2.34
CA THR A 15 27.17 4.08 -1.48
C THR A 15 28.44 4.92 -1.27
N GLY A 16 28.67 5.97 -2.06
CA GLY A 16 29.87 6.81 -1.97
C GLY A 16 31.17 6.09 -2.37
N ALA A 17 31.06 4.93 -3.02
CA ALA A 17 32.21 4.14 -3.44
C ALA A 17 33.02 4.88 -4.51
N GLY A 18 34.24 5.30 -4.15
CA GLY A 18 35.17 5.97 -5.05
C GLY A 18 35.62 5.06 -6.18
N GLY A 19 35.16 5.35 -7.40
CA GLY A 19 35.72 4.84 -8.68
C GLY A 19 35.49 3.36 -9.03
N GLY A 20 35.30 2.47 -8.06
CA GLY A 20 35.14 1.02 -8.26
C GLY A 20 33.74 0.59 -8.73
N ARG A 21 33.63 -0.64 -9.26
CA ARG A 21 32.32 -1.28 -9.51
C ARG A 21 31.70 -1.63 -8.15
N PRO A 22 30.46 -1.21 -7.86
CA PRO A 22 29.83 -1.52 -6.58
C PRO A 22 29.69 -3.04 -6.39
N PRO A 23 29.70 -3.54 -5.14
CA PRO A 23 29.52 -4.95 -4.83
C PRO A 23 28.27 -5.53 -5.51
N GLU A 24 28.33 -6.79 -5.93
CA GLU A 24 27.21 -7.44 -6.65
C GLU A 24 25.91 -7.43 -5.83
N ASP A 25 26.04 -7.53 -4.50
CA ASP A 25 24.94 -7.49 -3.54
C ASP A 25 24.17 -6.17 -3.65
N VAL A 26 24.88 -5.04 -3.69
CA VAL A 26 24.29 -3.69 -3.83
C VAL A 26 23.62 -3.52 -5.19
N LEU A 27 24.25 -4.00 -6.27
CA LEU A 27 23.66 -3.95 -7.61
C LEU A 27 22.38 -4.78 -7.71
N SER A 28 22.34 -5.94 -7.04
CA SER A 28 21.15 -6.80 -6.99
C SER A 28 20.00 -6.10 -6.29
N VAL A 29 20.30 -5.35 -5.22
CA VAL A 29 19.33 -4.58 -4.47
C VAL A 29 18.83 -3.38 -5.27
N VAL A 30 19.73 -2.60 -5.91
CA VAL A 30 19.31 -1.45 -6.73
C VAL A 30 18.46 -1.88 -7.94
N ARG A 31 18.75 -3.03 -8.56
CA ARG A 31 17.88 -3.59 -9.62
C ARG A 31 16.50 -3.98 -9.09
N ARG A 32 16.40 -4.49 -7.86
CA ARG A 32 15.11 -4.77 -7.21
C ARG A 32 14.32 -3.48 -6.97
N ILE A 33 14.98 -2.40 -6.52
CA ILE A 33 14.35 -1.07 -6.36
C ILE A 33 13.81 -0.59 -7.71
N ALA A 34 14.66 -0.53 -8.73
CA ALA A 34 14.30 0.01 -10.05
C ALA A 34 13.08 -0.70 -10.66
N ARG A 35 12.99 -2.03 -10.49
CA ARG A 35 11.84 -2.82 -10.98
C ARG A 35 10.55 -2.48 -10.24
N VAL A 36 10.61 -2.32 -8.90
CA VAL A 36 9.43 -2.01 -8.08
C VAL A 36 8.94 -0.59 -8.34
N THR A 37 9.84 0.39 -8.43
CA THR A 37 9.51 1.78 -8.73
C THR A 37 8.80 1.90 -10.09
N HIS A 38 9.23 1.14 -11.11
CA HIS A 38 8.59 1.16 -12.42
C HIS A 38 7.15 0.64 -12.36
N VAL A 39 6.92 -0.49 -11.68
CA VAL A 39 5.58 -1.07 -11.51
C VAL A 39 4.65 -0.14 -10.73
N ALA A 40 5.14 0.52 -9.68
CA ALA A 40 4.34 1.50 -8.93
C ALA A 40 3.96 2.73 -9.77
N SER A 41 4.86 3.17 -10.65
CA SER A 41 4.62 4.33 -11.52
C SER A 41 3.57 4.08 -12.60
N ASP A 42 3.51 2.86 -13.15
CA ASP A 42 2.51 2.48 -14.16
C ASP A 42 1.09 2.45 -13.54
N VAL A 43 0.95 1.89 -12.34
CA VAL A 43 -0.34 1.88 -11.60
C VAL A 43 -0.82 3.30 -11.29
N HIS A 44 0.09 4.20 -10.92
CA HIS A 44 -0.25 5.61 -10.67
C HIS A 44 -0.76 6.36 -11.90
N ARG A 45 -0.30 5.99 -13.10
CA ARG A 45 -0.73 6.62 -14.33
C ARG A 45 -2.15 6.19 -14.70
N GLU A 46 -2.45 4.91 -14.56
CA GLU A 46 -3.79 4.36 -14.76
C GLU A 46 -4.81 4.96 -13.77
N GLU A 47 -4.44 5.15 -12.49
CA GLU A 47 -5.34 5.77 -11.50
C GLU A 47 -5.59 7.28 -11.72
N ARG A 48 -4.59 8.02 -12.22
CA ARG A 48 -4.72 9.48 -12.42
C ARG A 48 -5.59 9.85 -13.60
N GLU A 49 -5.68 9.00 -14.62
CA GLU A 49 -6.48 9.25 -15.82
C GLU A 49 -7.99 9.00 -15.59
N ALA A 50 -8.39 8.38 -14.47
CA ALA A 50 -9.77 7.91 -14.24
C ALA A 50 -10.68 8.80 -13.39
N ARG A 51 -10.35 10.07 -13.07
CA ARG A 51 -11.22 10.94 -12.24
C ARG A 51 -12.53 11.36 -12.93
N SER A 52 -13.48 10.43 -13.03
CA SER A 52 -14.84 10.64 -13.49
C SER A 52 -15.77 11.01 -12.32
N PHE A 53 -16.85 11.74 -12.61
CA PHE A 53 -17.92 12.07 -11.67
C PHE A 53 -18.51 10.82 -10.98
N GLY A 54 -18.56 9.69 -11.69
CA GLY A 54 -19.07 8.42 -11.18
C GLY A 54 -18.24 7.86 -10.03
N GLU A 55 -16.92 7.98 -10.08
CA GLU A 55 -16.05 7.53 -8.98
C GLU A 55 -16.29 8.36 -7.71
N ARG A 56 -16.37 9.68 -7.83
CA ARG A 56 -16.60 10.56 -6.65
C ARG A 56 -17.94 10.26 -5.96
N LEU A 57 -18.95 9.88 -6.74
CA LEU A 57 -20.24 9.45 -6.21
C LEU A 57 -20.14 8.08 -5.53
N ALA A 58 -19.45 7.12 -6.14
CA ALA A 58 -19.20 5.80 -5.56
C ALA A 58 -18.44 5.90 -4.22
N ASP A 59 -17.44 6.78 -4.10
CA ASP A 59 -16.68 6.99 -2.86
C ASP A 59 -17.56 7.50 -1.72
N ARG A 60 -18.46 8.44 -2.04
CA ARG A 60 -19.41 8.98 -1.06
C ARG A 60 -20.41 7.91 -0.63
N ILE A 61 -20.94 7.14 -1.59
CA ILE A 61 -21.90 6.06 -1.29
C ILE A 61 -21.22 4.96 -0.46
N ALA A 62 -19.98 4.57 -0.78
CA ALA A 62 -19.23 3.56 -0.03
C ALA A 62 -18.91 4.03 1.40
N ALA A 63 -18.53 5.29 1.58
CA ALA A 63 -18.27 5.87 2.89
C ALA A 63 -19.53 5.97 3.77
N ILE A 64 -20.68 6.28 3.17
CA ILE A 64 -21.97 6.35 3.88
C ILE A 64 -22.50 4.95 4.20
N GLY A 65 -22.41 4.01 3.25
CA GLY A 65 -22.91 2.65 3.39
C GLY A 65 -22.20 1.80 4.45
N GLY A 66 -20.95 2.15 4.82
CA GLY A 66 -20.18 1.46 5.85
C GLY A 66 -20.45 1.90 7.30
N SER A 67 -21.30 2.90 7.53
CA SER A 67 -21.57 3.40 8.88
C SER A 67 -22.71 2.64 9.56
N TRP A 68 -22.50 2.28 10.83
CA TRP A 68 -23.56 1.73 11.70
C TRP A 68 -24.79 2.64 11.79
N SER A 69 -24.60 3.96 11.71
CA SER A 69 -25.70 4.93 11.71
C SER A 69 -26.59 4.82 10.47
N PHE A 70 -26.00 4.58 9.30
CA PHE A 70 -26.74 4.43 8.04
C PHE A 70 -27.62 3.18 8.06
N LEU A 71 -27.11 2.06 8.57
CA LEU A 71 -27.88 0.81 8.68
C LEU A 71 -29.11 0.99 9.56
N ILE A 72 -28.96 1.68 10.70
CA ILE A 72 -30.06 1.95 11.63
C ILE A 72 -31.10 2.89 10.99
N THR A 73 -30.67 3.99 10.35
CA THR A 73 -31.58 4.92 9.68
C THR A 73 -32.30 4.25 8.50
N PHE A 74 -31.61 3.44 7.71
CA PHE A 74 -32.21 2.71 6.59
C PHE A 74 -33.27 1.70 7.07
N GLY A 75 -32.97 0.94 8.12
CA GLY A 75 -33.95 0.04 8.76
C GLY A 75 -35.16 0.80 9.32
N ALA A 76 -34.94 1.96 9.94
CA ALA A 76 -36.02 2.81 10.44
C ALA A 76 -36.94 3.31 9.31
N VAL A 77 -36.39 3.72 8.16
CA VAL A 77 -37.19 4.14 6.99
C VAL A 77 -38.06 2.99 6.47
N ILE A 78 -37.52 1.78 6.37
CA ILE A 78 -38.29 0.60 5.97
C ILE A 78 -39.42 0.34 6.99
N LEU A 79 -39.12 0.41 8.29
CA LEU A 79 -40.11 0.21 9.34
C LEU A 79 -41.23 1.25 9.25
N VAL A 80 -40.89 2.53 9.05
CA VAL A 80 -41.86 3.61 8.86
C VAL A 80 -42.73 3.37 7.62
N TRP A 81 -42.15 2.92 6.50
CA TRP A 81 -42.89 2.60 5.29
C TRP A 81 -43.91 1.48 5.50
N VAL A 82 -43.51 0.42 6.20
CA VAL A 82 -44.39 -0.71 6.55
C VAL A 82 -45.51 -0.24 7.46
N VAL A 83 -45.20 0.49 8.54
CA VAL A 83 -46.19 1.01 9.50
C VAL A 83 -47.18 1.94 8.80
N LEU A 84 -46.71 2.84 7.94
CA LEU A 84 -47.56 3.75 7.18
C LEU A 84 -48.50 3.00 6.24
N ASN A 85 -48.00 2.00 5.50
CA ASN A 85 -48.83 1.19 4.61
C ASN A 85 -49.90 0.39 5.35
N VAL A 86 -49.54 -0.24 6.47
CA VAL A 86 -50.49 -0.99 7.31
C VAL A 86 -51.54 -0.05 7.92
N TRP A 87 -51.13 1.14 8.37
CA TRP A 87 -52.04 2.13 8.93
C TRP A 87 -53.01 2.71 7.90
N ILE A 88 -52.53 3.01 6.69
CA ILE A 88 -53.37 3.46 5.56
C ILE A 88 -54.35 2.37 5.16
N LEU A 89 -53.91 1.11 5.06
CA LEU A 89 -54.79 -0.03 4.78
C LEU A 89 -55.90 -0.16 5.84
N ALA A 90 -55.54 -0.04 7.12
CA ALA A 90 -56.50 -0.15 8.22
C ALA A 90 -57.48 1.04 8.31
N ARG A 91 -57.08 2.24 7.90
CA ARG A 91 -57.91 3.46 7.98
C ARG A 91 -58.75 3.74 6.74
N VAL A 92 -58.22 3.45 5.55
CA VAL A 92 -58.80 3.87 4.25
C VAL A 92 -59.31 2.67 3.45
N GLY A 93 -58.95 1.44 3.83
CA GLY A 93 -59.37 0.21 3.13
C GLY A 93 -58.63 -0.04 1.82
N ALA A 94 -57.72 0.86 1.42
CA ALA A 94 -56.86 0.72 0.25
C ALA A 94 -55.40 0.88 0.69
N ALA A 95 -54.57 -0.16 0.53
CA ALA A 95 -53.13 -0.03 0.72
C ALA A 95 -52.46 0.44 -0.57
N PHE A 96 -51.44 1.29 -0.44
CA PHE A 96 -50.58 1.64 -1.56
C PHE A 96 -49.67 0.47 -1.97
N ASP A 97 -49.16 -0.28 -1.00
CA ASP A 97 -48.38 -1.52 -1.19
C ASP A 97 -48.88 -2.61 -0.20
N PRO A 98 -49.92 -3.40 -0.56
CA PRO A 98 -50.44 -4.46 0.30
C PRO A 98 -49.41 -5.57 0.54
N TYR A 99 -49.52 -6.26 1.68
CA TYR A 99 -48.74 -7.46 1.95
C TYR A 99 -48.89 -8.46 0.78
N PRO A 100 -47.80 -8.94 0.13
CA PRO A 100 -46.42 -9.07 0.63
C PRO A 100 -45.42 -7.94 0.25
N PHE A 101 -45.86 -6.70 0.02
CA PHE A 101 -45.01 -5.52 -0.29
C PHE A 101 -44.17 -5.65 -1.56
N ILE A 102 -44.82 -5.84 -2.72
CA ILE A 102 -44.13 -6.04 -4.01
C ILE A 102 -43.29 -4.83 -4.40
N LEU A 103 -43.76 -3.61 -4.15
CA LEU A 103 -43.03 -2.40 -4.55
C LEU A 103 -41.77 -2.20 -3.70
N LEU A 104 -41.89 -2.39 -2.38
CA LEU A 104 -40.73 -2.36 -1.49
C LEU A 104 -39.70 -3.42 -1.88
N ASN A 105 -40.14 -4.65 -2.15
CA ASN A 105 -39.25 -5.74 -2.53
C ASN A 105 -38.53 -5.48 -3.86
N LEU A 106 -39.23 -4.94 -4.86
CA LEU A 106 -38.63 -4.55 -6.13
C LEU A 106 -37.55 -3.47 -5.94
N PHE A 107 -37.83 -2.45 -5.12
CA PHE A 107 -36.88 -1.38 -4.85
C PHE A 107 -35.64 -1.88 -4.11
N LEU A 108 -35.81 -2.71 -3.09
CA LEU A 108 -34.71 -3.34 -2.34
C LEU A 108 -33.85 -4.23 -3.24
N SER A 109 -34.48 -5.00 -4.14
CA SER A 109 -33.77 -5.86 -5.09
C SER A 109 -32.91 -5.03 -6.05
N LEU A 110 -33.44 -3.92 -6.59
CA LEU A 110 -32.68 -3.02 -7.45
C LEU A 110 -31.53 -2.34 -6.68
N LEU A 111 -31.79 -1.91 -5.44
CA LEU A 111 -30.77 -1.31 -4.58
C LEU A 111 -29.62 -2.30 -4.34
N ALA A 112 -29.93 -3.55 -3.99
CA ALA A 112 -28.95 -4.60 -3.77
C ALA A 112 -28.14 -4.94 -5.03
N ALA A 113 -28.80 -4.98 -6.21
CA ALA A 113 -28.13 -5.24 -7.48
C ALA A 113 -27.08 -4.17 -7.82
N VAL A 114 -27.35 -2.90 -7.50
CA VAL A 114 -26.41 -1.78 -7.71
C VAL A 114 -25.31 -1.74 -6.64
N GLN A 115 -25.55 -2.29 -5.44
CA GLN A 115 -24.55 -2.32 -4.38
C GLN A 115 -23.32 -3.17 -4.73
N ALA A 116 -23.50 -4.36 -5.29
CA ALA A 116 -22.39 -5.27 -5.63
C ALA A 116 -21.29 -4.62 -6.51
N PRO A 117 -21.60 -3.97 -7.65
CA PRO A 117 -20.58 -3.31 -8.46
C PRO A 117 -19.98 -2.07 -7.79
N ILE A 118 -20.75 -1.30 -7.02
CA ILE A 118 -20.20 -0.15 -6.26
C ILE A 118 -19.20 -0.63 -5.21
N ILE A 119 -19.54 -1.69 -4.48
CA ILE A 119 -18.65 -2.33 -3.51
C ILE A 119 -17.41 -2.86 -4.24
N MET A 120 -17.57 -3.54 -5.38
CA MET A 120 -16.46 -4.07 -6.18
C MET A 120 -15.53 -2.95 -6.69
N MET A 121 -16.08 -1.81 -7.14
CA MET A 121 -15.29 -0.64 -7.54
C MET A 121 -14.54 -0.04 -6.36
N SER A 122 -15.19 0.08 -5.19
CA SER A 122 -14.54 0.57 -3.97
C SER A 122 -13.44 -0.38 -3.48
N GLN A 123 -13.66 -1.69 -3.58
CA GLN A 123 -12.67 -2.73 -3.26
C GLN A 123 -11.48 -2.69 -4.22
N ASN A 124 -11.72 -2.59 -5.53
CA ASN A 124 -10.66 -2.51 -6.53
C ASN A 124 -9.73 -1.32 -6.27
N ARG A 125 -10.30 -0.18 -5.86
CA ARG A 125 -9.53 1.00 -5.47
C ARG A 125 -8.82 0.86 -4.13
N GLN A 126 -9.41 0.21 -3.13
CA GLN A 126 -8.70 -0.09 -1.88
C GLN A 126 -7.49 -1.00 -2.16
N ALA A 127 -7.67 -2.05 -2.96
CA ALA A 127 -6.60 -2.95 -3.36
C ALA A 127 -5.47 -2.24 -4.11
N ALA A 128 -5.77 -1.24 -4.94
CA ALA A 128 -4.76 -0.44 -5.61
C ALA A 128 -3.96 0.44 -4.63
N ARG A 129 -4.63 1.08 -3.67
CA ARG A 129 -3.95 1.81 -2.56
C ARG A 129 -3.09 0.89 -1.70
N ASP A 130 -3.58 -0.30 -1.37
CA ASP A 130 -2.86 -1.28 -0.56
C ASP A 130 -1.60 -1.78 -1.28
N ARG A 131 -1.69 -2.02 -2.60
CA ARG A 131 -0.52 -2.35 -3.43
C ARG A 131 0.51 -1.22 -3.44
N PHE A 132 0.07 0.04 -3.52
CA PHE A 132 0.98 1.17 -3.45
C PHE A 132 1.69 1.24 -2.09
N ALA A 133 0.94 1.15 -0.99
CA ALA A 133 1.51 1.13 0.36
C ALA A 133 2.54 -0.01 0.51
N ALA A 134 2.20 -1.22 0.05
CA ALA A 134 3.11 -2.36 0.07
C ALA A 134 4.37 -2.14 -0.78
N SER A 135 4.26 -1.50 -1.94
CA SER A 135 5.43 -1.17 -2.78
C SER A 135 6.37 -0.18 -2.11
N HIS A 136 5.82 0.82 -1.41
CA HIS A 136 6.58 1.81 -0.67
C HIS A 136 7.25 1.19 0.56
N ASP A 137 6.53 0.37 1.33
CA ASP A 137 7.09 -0.35 2.47
C ASP A 137 8.24 -1.27 2.04
N TYR A 138 8.11 -1.91 0.87
CA TYR A 138 9.19 -2.71 0.28
C TYR A 138 10.43 -1.85 -0.05
N GLU A 139 10.24 -0.67 -0.64
CA GLU A 139 11.35 0.25 -0.95
C GLU A 139 12.08 0.72 0.32
N VAL A 140 11.33 1.05 1.37
CA VAL A 140 11.89 1.45 2.67
C VAL A 140 12.70 0.31 3.30
N ASN A 141 12.16 -0.90 3.31
CA ASN A 141 12.85 -2.07 3.85
C ASN A 141 14.16 -2.34 3.10
N LEU A 142 14.13 -2.22 1.77
CA LEU A 142 15.28 -2.45 0.93
C LEU A 142 16.36 -1.36 1.08
N LYS A 143 15.95 -0.11 1.31
CA LYS A 143 16.88 0.98 1.67
C LYS A 143 17.55 0.71 3.02
N ALA A 144 16.81 0.23 4.01
CA ALA A 144 17.35 -0.14 5.30
C ALA A 144 18.38 -1.29 5.18
N GLU A 145 18.12 -2.27 4.31
CA GLU A 145 19.07 -3.36 4.01
C GLU A 145 20.40 -2.83 3.46
N ILE A 146 20.38 -1.89 2.51
CA ILE A 146 21.62 -1.25 2.00
C ILE A 146 22.36 -0.51 3.11
N GLU A 147 21.64 0.23 3.95
CA GLU A 147 22.24 1.01 5.03
C GLU A 147 22.93 0.09 6.05
N ILE A 148 22.30 -1.05 6.39
CA ILE A 148 22.90 -2.08 7.24
C ILE A 148 24.16 -2.67 6.60
N MET A 149 24.13 -2.99 5.30
CA MET A 149 25.32 -3.50 4.60
C MET A 149 26.48 -2.49 4.63
N SER A 150 26.19 -1.21 4.39
CA SER A 150 27.21 -0.15 4.44
C SER A 150 27.78 0.01 5.85
N LEU A 151 26.95 -0.12 6.89
CA LEU A 151 27.39 -0.12 8.28
C LEU A 151 28.28 -1.33 8.58
N HIS A 152 27.93 -2.52 8.07
CA HIS A 152 28.74 -3.73 8.23
C HIS A 152 30.13 -3.56 7.61
N GLU A 153 30.20 -3.08 6.37
CA GLU A 153 31.47 -2.84 5.68
C GLU A 153 32.35 -1.78 6.38
N LYS A 154 31.73 -0.76 6.98
CA LYS A 154 32.45 0.21 7.82
C LYS A 154 32.98 -0.42 9.10
N LEU A 155 32.17 -1.27 9.76
CA LEU A 155 32.54 -1.95 10.98
C LEU A 155 33.70 -2.93 10.75
N ASP A 156 33.65 -3.70 9.65
CA ASP A 156 34.71 -4.64 9.28
C ASP A 156 36.03 -3.91 9.01
N ARG A 157 36.00 -2.79 8.28
CA ARG A 157 37.18 -1.94 8.07
C ARG A 157 37.79 -1.43 9.37
N ILE A 158 36.97 -1.03 10.34
CA ILE A 158 37.46 -0.59 11.66
C ILE A 158 38.10 -1.77 12.40
N ARG A 159 37.44 -2.93 12.41
CA ARG A 159 37.94 -4.16 13.03
C ARG A 159 39.28 -4.60 12.47
N GLU A 160 39.41 -4.63 11.15
CA GLU A 160 40.67 -4.97 10.47
C GLU A 160 41.79 -4.00 10.85
N GLY A 161 41.48 -2.69 10.89
CA GLY A 161 42.43 -1.66 11.30
C GLY A 161 42.90 -1.80 12.75
N GLU A 162 41.97 -2.07 13.68
CA GLU A 162 42.29 -2.31 15.09
C GLU A 162 43.13 -3.58 15.28
N LEU A 163 42.77 -4.69 14.60
CA LEU A 163 43.53 -5.94 14.65
C LEU A 163 44.94 -5.76 14.11
N ALA A 164 45.10 -5.08 12.98
CA ALA A 164 46.41 -4.76 12.42
C ALA A 164 47.26 -3.91 13.38
N ALA A 165 46.65 -2.92 14.05
CA ALA A 165 47.34 -2.08 15.02
C ALA A 165 47.77 -2.86 16.28
N ILE A 166 46.95 -3.79 16.77
CA ILE A 166 47.29 -4.66 17.91
C ILE A 166 48.44 -5.59 17.54
N LEU A 167 48.38 -6.25 16.37
CA LEU A 167 49.44 -7.14 15.90
C LEU A 167 50.78 -6.39 15.75
N ALA A 168 50.78 -5.19 15.16
CA ALA A 168 51.98 -4.37 15.03
C ALA A 168 52.60 -4.00 16.39
N ARG A 169 51.77 -3.74 17.42
CA ARG A 169 52.26 -3.49 18.78
C ARG A 169 52.88 -4.72 19.42
N LEU A 170 52.31 -5.91 19.21
CA LEU A 170 52.86 -7.17 19.72
C LEU A 170 54.22 -7.48 19.08
N GLU A 171 54.35 -7.35 17.76
CA GLU A 171 55.65 -7.53 17.09
C GLU A 171 56.71 -6.52 17.56
N ALA A 172 56.30 -5.28 17.83
CA ALA A 172 57.21 -4.25 18.35
C ALA A 172 57.69 -4.54 19.78
N LEU A 173 56.86 -5.20 20.60
CA LEU A 173 57.22 -5.65 21.94
C LEU A 173 58.10 -6.90 21.90
N GLU A 174 57.81 -7.85 21.01
CA GLU A 174 58.61 -9.05 20.81
C GLU A 174 60.02 -8.72 20.29
N ARG A 175 60.14 -7.75 19.37
CA ARG A 175 61.45 -7.20 18.96
C ARG A 175 62.21 -6.48 20.08
N ARG A 176 61.56 -6.19 21.21
CA ARG A 176 62.10 -5.39 22.32
C ARG A 176 62.48 -6.19 23.56
N GLY A 177 62.35 -7.52 23.61
CA GLY A 177 62.87 -8.26 24.77
C GLY A 177 63.10 -9.76 24.59
N PRO A 178 63.88 -10.41 25.48
CA PRO A 178 64.81 -9.86 26.47
C PRO A 178 66.30 -10.19 26.11
N SER A 179 67.20 -9.26 26.42
CA SER A 179 68.64 -9.52 26.60
C SER A 179 68.94 -10.03 28.00
#